data_AF-A0A671QAZ6-F1
#
_entry.id   AF-A0A671QAZ6-F1
#
_cell.length_a   1.000
_cell.length_b   1.000
_cell.length_c   1.000
_cell.angle_alpha   90.00
_cell.angle_beta   90.00
_cell.angle_gamma   90.00
#
_symmetry.space_group_name_H-M   'P 1'
#
loop_
_entity.id
_entity.type
_entity.pdbx_description
1 polymer ?
#
loop_
_entity_poly.entity_id
_entity_poly.type
_entity_poly.pdbx_seq_one_letter_code
_entity_poly.pdbx_strand_id
1 'polypeptide(L)'
;MAASTVKESKTNREVVLGFLEEAESWQLLSNQFASKVGGRPAWLSQVDLPVVSELQCEKCKLPTVFLLQVYAPVMEYDRCFHRTLFVFCCKTPACYTRNDNKCFKVFRCQLPRKNDFYPFDPPPDEKPEQLVNNHQVLGSGLKLCRLCGCLGQKACSQCHSVTYCCKEHQTIDWKHRHKKECSNEASESSEELSSFLFPEWELVTDPEKLLAKDEELHEAHSLDQESMACLNNGLEDSELESMALHETQDSKVFQKFKKRIANEPQQVLRYCKVGSPLWVSAEHVPREEDVPECPCGAKRLFEFQIMPQLLNHLKVDTTDASIDWGTVAIYTCADSCDQGTKYSAEFIWKQDFSGDQAV
;
A
#
# COMPACT_ATOMS: atom_id res chain seq x y z
N MET A 1 -42.68 -24.98 13.59
CA MET A 1 -42.82 -23.62 13.04
C MET A 1 -41.43 -23.11 12.73
N ALA A 2 -41.26 -22.58 11.52
CA ALA A 2 -40.01 -22.54 10.78
C ALA A 2 -38.94 -21.63 11.38
N ALA A 3 -37.70 -22.11 11.36
CA ALA A 3 -36.50 -21.31 11.51
C ALA A 3 -36.30 -20.47 10.24
N SER A 4 -36.33 -19.15 10.37
CA SER A 4 -35.99 -18.23 9.29
C SER A 4 -34.47 -18.06 9.24
N THR A 5 -33.83 -18.82 8.37
CA THR A 5 -32.47 -18.57 7.88
C THR A 5 -32.46 -17.24 7.13
N VAL A 6 -31.78 -16.24 7.69
CA VAL A 6 -31.43 -15.02 6.98
C VAL A 6 -30.36 -15.39 5.98
N LYS A 7 -30.71 -15.48 4.70
CA LYS A 7 -29.75 -15.52 3.60
C LYS A 7 -29.08 -14.15 3.53
N GLU A 8 -27.81 -14.07 3.91
CA GLU A 8 -26.96 -12.93 3.57
C GLU A 8 -26.85 -12.84 2.05
N SER A 9 -27.49 -11.83 1.47
CA SER A 9 -27.34 -11.50 0.07
C SER A 9 -25.91 -11.05 -0.20
N LYS A 10 -25.20 -11.70 -1.13
CA LYS A 10 -23.99 -11.17 -1.76
C LYS A 10 -24.36 -9.84 -2.44
N THR A 11 -24.24 -8.72 -1.72
CA THR A 11 -24.25 -7.39 -2.32
C THR A 11 -23.10 -7.32 -3.31
N ASN A 12 -23.41 -7.10 -4.59
CA ASN A 12 -22.42 -6.80 -5.61
C ASN A 12 -21.67 -5.53 -5.17
N ARG A 13 -20.43 -5.67 -4.69
CA ARG A 13 -19.66 -4.55 -4.13
C ARG A 13 -18.94 -3.85 -5.28
N GLU A 14 -19.15 -2.55 -5.39
CA GLU A 14 -18.51 -1.73 -6.41
C GLU A 14 -16.99 -1.72 -6.20
N VAL A 15 -16.26 -2.05 -7.26
CA VAL A 15 -14.80 -1.97 -7.28
C VAL A 15 -14.41 -0.60 -7.80
N VAL A 16 -13.46 0.02 -7.13
CA VAL A 16 -12.91 1.32 -7.53
C VAL A 16 -11.47 1.12 -7.99
N LEU A 17 -11.12 1.63 -9.15
CA LEU A 17 -9.79 1.55 -9.74
C LEU A 17 -9.00 2.82 -9.41
N GLY A 18 -7.69 2.69 -9.16
CA GLY A 18 -6.80 3.81 -8.93
C GLY A 18 -5.85 4.05 -10.10
N PHE A 19 -5.64 5.32 -10.44
CA PHE A 19 -4.78 5.80 -11.52
C PHE A 19 -3.84 6.89 -11.01
N LEU A 20 -2.72 7.10 -11.72
CA LEU A 20 -1.74 8.11 -11.35
C LEU A 20 -1.91 9.37 -12.19
N GLU A 21 -1.98 10.51 -11.52
CA GLU A 21 -2.01 11.82 -12.15
C GLU A 21 -0.91 12.73 -11.57
N GLU A 22 -0.47 13.69 -12.38
CA GLU A 22 0.42 14.75 -11.91
C GLU A 22 -0.37 15.72 -11.04
N ALA A 23 0.19 16.08 -9.89
CA ALA A 23 -0.39 17.06 -8.99
C ALA A 23 0.70 18.00 -8.47
N GLU A 24 0.31 19.23 -8.15
CA GLU A 24 1.19 20.16 -7.48
C GLU A 24 1.46 19.69 -6.03
N SER A 25 2.69 19.88 -5.54
CA SER A 25 3.08 19.35 -4.22
C SER A 25 2.19 19.80 -3.05
N TRP A 26 1.53 20.96 -3.16
CA TRP A 26 0.62 21.45 -2.11
C TRP A 26 -0.68 20.65 -2.01
N GLN A 27 -1.13 20.03 -3.11
CA GLN A 27 -2.32 19.16 -3.16
C GLN A 27 -2.05 17.83 -2.43
N LEU A 28 -0.78 17.46 -2.27
CA LEU A 28 -0.35 16.18 -1.69
C LEU A 28 0.10 16.30 -0.22
N LEU A 29 -0.23 17.42 0.42
CA LEU A 29 0.04 17.68 1.83
C LEU A 29 -1.01 17.01 2.74
N SER A 30 -0.65 16.80 4.02
CA SER A 30 -1.51 16.08 4.97
C SER A 30 -2.89 16.70 5.17
N ASN A 31 -3.00 18.03 5.10
CA ASN A 31 -4.26 18.75 5.26
C ASN A 31 -5.21 18.61 4.06
N GLN A 32 -4.71 18.13 2.92
CA GLN A 32 -5.52 17.83 1.73
C GLN A 32 -6.07 16.41 1.74
N PHE A 33 -5.59 15.55 2.66
CA PHE A 33 -6.04 14.16 2.78
C PHE A 33 -5.92 13.35 1.49
N ALA A 34 -4.94 13.67 0.64
CA ALA A 34 -4.77 13.02 -0.65
C ALA A 34 -4.37 11.55 -0.53
N SER A 35 -4.91 10.73 -1.45
CA SER A 35 -4.33 9.46 -1.84
C SER A 35 -3.17 9.75 -2.79
N LYS A 36 -2.01 9.12 -2.58
CA LYS A 36 -0.80 9.43 -3.35
C LYS A 36 0.19 8.27 -3.38
N VAL A 37 1.08 8.31 -4.36
CA VAL A 37 2.21 7.40 -4.52
C VAL A 37 3.52 8.18 -4.42
N GLY A 38 4.50 7.60 -3.75
CA GLY A 38 5.85 8.14 -3.64
C GLY A 38 5.96 9.49 -2.94
N GLY A 39 7.10 10.15 -3.11
CA GLY A 39 7.46 11.32 -2.32
C GLY A 39 7.61 10.99 -0.83
N ARG A 40 7.20 11.92 0.03
CA ARG A 40 7.18 11.72 1.49
C ARG A 40 5.76 11.37 1.97
N PRO A 41 5.64 10.60 3.08
CA PRO A 41 4.35 10.36 3.69
C PRO A 41 3.69 11.69 4.11
N ALA A 42 2.43 11.86 3.75
CA ALA A 42 1.59 12.92 4.30
C ALA A 42 0.92 12.38 5.56
N TRP A 43 1.65 12.42 6.67
CA TRP A 43 1.24 11.87 7.96
C TRP A 43 -0.10 12.45 8.43
N LEU A 44 -1.05 11.57 8.75
CA LEU A 44 -2.39 11.94 9.19
C LEU A 44 -2.36 12.45 10.64
N SER A 45 -2.06 11.59 11.62
CA SER A 45 -1.73 12.06 12.96
C SER A 45 -0.35 12.72 12.95
N GLN A 46 -0.27 13.91 13.55
CA GLN A 46 1.01 14.64 13.65
C GLN A 46 1.81 14.23 14.90
N VAL A 47 1.37 13.21 15.63
CA VAL A 47 2.04 12.62 16.79
C VAL A 47 2.07 11.11 16.67
N ASP A 48 2.83 10.44 17.53
CA ASP A 48 2.93 8.97 17.58
C ASP A 48 3.29 8.31 16.24
N LEU A 49 4.11 9.00 15.43
CA LEU A 49 4.60 8.47 14.16
C LEU A 49 5.36 7.16 14.37
N PRO A 50 5.30 6.20 13.42
CA PRO A 50 6.06 4.97 13.52
C PRO A 50 7.56 5.25 13.69
N VAL A 51 8.18 4.57 14.65
CA VAL A 51 9.61 4.72 14.89
C VAL A 51 10.42 3.92 13.87
N VAL A 52 11.71 4.21 13.79
CA VAL A 52 12.62 3.60 12.81
C VAL A 52 12.58 2.08 12.85
N SER A 53 12.52 1.48 14.05
CA SER A 53 12.47 0.01 14.20
C SER A 53 11.21 -0.63 13.62
N GLU A 54 10.11 0.12 13.55
CA GLU A 54 8.85 -0.34 12.94
C GLU A 54 8.88 -0.20 11.41
N LEU A 55 9.68 0.75 10.90
CA LEU A 55 9.88 1.05 9.48
C LEU A 55 11.18 0.44 8.92
N GLN A 56 11.62 -0.70 9.45
CA GLN A 56 12.75 -1.46 8.94
C GLN A 56 12.28 -2.70 8.17
N CYS A 57 12.93 -2.97 7.03
CA CYS A 57 12.76 -4.22 6.31
C CYS A 57 13.17 -5.39 7.22
N GLU A 58 12.36 -6.43 7.31
CA GLU A 58 12.67 -7.52 8.25
C GLU A 58 13.82 -8.41 7.75
N LYS A 59 14.14 -8.35 6.45
CA LYS A 59 15.24 -9.10 5.83
C LYS A 59 16.58 -8.40 5.99
N CYS A 60 16.75 -7.21 5.39
CA CYS A 60 18.03 -6.50 5.39
C CYS A 60 18.21 -5.54 6.58
N LYS A 61 17.16 -5.30 7.38
CA LYS A 61 17.14 -4.33 8.50
C LYS A 61 17.42 -2.87 8.10
N LEU A 62 17.48 -2.57 6.80
CA LEU A 62 17.54 -1.19 6.30
C LEU A 62 16.15 -0.53 6.40
N PRO A 63 16.10 0.80 6.52
CA PRO A 63 14.83 1.54 6.52
C PRO A 63 14.04 1.30 5.22
N THR A 64 12.74 1.11 5.34
CA THR A 64 11.82 1.09 4.21
C THR A 64 11.56 2.51 3.68
N VAL A 65 11.22 2.62 2.40
CA VAL A 65 10.79 3.85 1.75
C VAL A 65 9.26 3.88 1.66
N PHE A 66 8.68 5.08 1.69
CA PHE A 66 7.25 5.29 1.48
C PHE A 66 6.88 4.88 0.05
N LEU A 67 5.91 3.98 -0.10
CA LEU A 67 5.40 3.53 -1.39
C LEU A 67 4.16 4.31 -1.78
N LEU A 68 3.11 4.27 -0.94
CA LEU A 68 1.85 4.97 -1.20
C LEU A 68 1.04 5.17 0.07
N GLN A 69 0.03 6.03 -0.01
CA GLN A 69 -1.05 6.13 0.95
C GLN A 69 -2.40 6.20 0.26
N VAL A 70 -3.43 5.64 0.92
CA VAL A 70 -4.82 5.67 0.46
C VAL A 70 -5.68 6.27 1.55
N TYR A 71 -6.38 7.36 1.24
CA TYR A 71 -7.42 7.92 2.08
C TYR A 71 -8.71 7.11 1.91
N ALA A 72 -9.11 6.43 2.99
CA ALA A 72 -10.14 5.40 3.01
C ALA A 72 -11.02 5.56 4.26
N PRO A 73 -11.85 6.63 4.32
CA PRO A 73 -12.76 6.88 5.43
C PRO A 73 -13.80 5.76 5.58
N VAL A 74 -14.24 5.51 6.81
CA VAL A 74 -15.21 4.46 7.15
C VAL A 74 -16.36 5.13 7.92
N MET A 75 -17.53 5.20 7.28
CA MET A 75 -18.67 6.00 7.76
C MET A 75 -19.36 5.39 8.98
N GLU A 76 -19.15 4.11 9.24
CA GLU A 76 -19.74 3.39 10.37
C GLU A 76 -19.17 3.83 11.73
N TYR A 77 -18.02 4.50 11.74
CA TYR A 77 -17.32 4.87 12.97
C TYR A 77 -16.83 6.32 12.92
N ASP A 78 -17.28 7.15 13.84
CA ASP A 78 -16.86 8.56 13.94
C ASP A 78 -15.33 8.72 14.05
N ARG A 79 -14.66 7.78 14.75
CA ARG A 79 -13.18 7.72 14.88
C ARG A 79 -12.44 7.46 13.57
N CYS A 80 -13.16 7.06 12.52
CA CYS A 80 -12.62 6.76 11.19
C CYS A 80 -13.00 7.80 10.14
N PHE A 81 -13.45 8.99 10.58
CA PHE A 81 -13.81 10.08 9.68
C PHE A 81 -12.66 10.42 8.72
N HIS A 82 -11.46 10.62 9.27
CA HIS A 82 -10.23 10.58 8.50
C HIS A 82 -9.58 9.24 8.77
N ARG A 83 -9.35 8.45 7.74
CA ARG A 83 -8.65 7.18 7.87
C ARG A 83 -7.76 7.00 6.66
N THR A 84 -6.48 6.77 6.93
CA THR A 84 -5.47 6.65 5.89
C THR A 84 -4.63 5.39 6.12
N LEU A 85 -4.40 4.66 5.05
CA LEU A 85 -3.52 3.49 5.02
C LEU A 85 -2.22 3.89 4.35
N PHE A 86 -1.09 3.55 4.98
CA PHE A 86 0.25 3.86 4.53
C PHE A 86 0.99 2.58 4.23
N VAL A 87 1.62 2.49 3.06
CA VAL A 87 2.42 1.34 2.64
C VAL A 87 3.85 1.79 2.43
N PHE A 88 4.78 1.00 2.96
CA PHE A 88 6.22 1.17 2.80
C PHE A 88 6.83 -0.12 2.26
N CYS A 89 7.91 -0.01 1.51
CA CYS A 89 8.63 -1.16 0.98
C CYS A 89 10.16 -0.98 1.05
N CYS A 90 10.89 -2.07 0.99
CA CYS A 90 12.34 -2.06 0.91
C CYS A 90 12.78 -1.69 -0.52
N LYS A 91 13.86 -0.91 -0.69
CA LYS A 91 14.46 -0.71 -2.02
C LYS A 91 15.55 -1.72 -2.38
N THR A 92 15.89 -2.65 -1.48
CA THR A 92 16.91 -3.67 -1.74
C THR A 92 16.32 -4.82 -2.56
N PRO A 93 16.73 -5.05 -3.81
CA PRO A 93 16.11 -6.05 -4.67
C PRO A 93 16.22 -7.49 -4.12
N ALA A 94 17.34 -7.83 -3.49
CA ALA A 94 17.53 -9.14 -2.83
C ALA A 94 16.53 -9.44 -1.70
N CYS A 95 15.75 -8.44 -1.24
CA CYS A 95 14.68 -8.65 -0.27
C CYS A 95 13.37 -9.13 -0.91
N TYR A 96 13.21 -9.06 -2.24
CA TYR A 96 12.03 -9.49 -2.97
C TYR A 96 12.13 -10.97 -3.34
N THR A 97 12.09 -11.84 -2.32
CA THR A 97 11.96 -13.28 -2.55
C THR A 97 10.52 -13.61 -2.93
N ARG A 98 10.34 -14.69 -3.68
CA ARG A 98 9.02 -15.15 -4.16
C ARG A 98 8.04 -15.32 -2.99
N ASN A 99 6.85 -14.76 -3.13
CA ASN A 99 5.71 -14.93 -2.23
C ASN A 99 6.02 -14.61 -0.75
N ASP A 100 6.86 -13.59 -0.52
CA ASP A 100 7.24 -13.13 0.82
C ASP A 100 7.03 -11.62 0.96
N ASN A 101 6.33 -11.26 2.03
CA ASN A 101 5.88 -9.90 2.32
C ASN A 101 6.78 -9.13 3.32
N LYS A 102 7.87 -9.74 3.81
CA LYS A 102 8.69 -9.21 4.91
C LYS A 102 9.47 -7.94 4.56
N CYS A 103 9.53 -7.59 3.27
CA CYS A 103 10.10 -6.34 2.78
C CYS A 103 9.10 -5.18 2.77
N PHE A 104 7.84 -5.40 3.13
CA PHE A 104 6.80 -4.39 3.21
C PHE A 104 6.41 -4.07 4.65
N LYS A 105 5.84 -2.88 4.85
CA LYS A 105 5.16 -2.47 6.08
C LYS A 105 3.88 -1.74 5.71
N VAL A 106 2.82 -1.98 6.46
CA VAL A 106 1.55 -1.28 6.28
C VAL A 106 1.00 -0.80 7.61
N PHE A 107 0.52 0.44 7.63
CA PHE A 107 -0.02 1.08 8.81
C PHE A 107 -1.37 1.73 8.52
N ARG A 108 -2.27 1.68 9.47
CA ARG A 108 -3.52 2.44 9.50
C ARG A 108 -3.41 3.55 10.54
N CYS A 109 -3.77 4.76 10.15
CA CYS A 109 -4.04 5.86 11.08
C CYS A 109 -5.47 6.33 10.88
N GLN A 110 -6.12 6.75 11.96
CA GLN A 110 -7.46 7.29 11.89
C GLN A 110 -7.65 8.42 12.90
N LEU A 111 -8.50 9.38 12.55
CA LEU A 111 -8.86 10.51 13.37
C LEU A 111 -10.36 10.78 13.24
N PRO A 112 -11.03 11.18 14.33
CA PRO A 112 -12.36 11.74 14.24
C PRO A 112 -12.38 13.08 13.50
N ARG A 113 -13.56 13.50 13.04
CA ARG A 113 -13.75 14.78 12.34
C ARG A 113 -13.20 15.95 13.16
N LYS A 114 -13.55 15.99 14.45
CA LYS A 114 -12.98 16.96 15.40
C LYS A 114 -11.73 16.36 16.01
N ASN A 115 -10.57 16.91 15.64
CA ASN A 115 -9.25 16.48 16.14
C ASN A 115 -8.34 17.69 16.34
N ASP A 116 -7.15 17.46 16.90
CA ASP A 116 -6.20 18.53 17.27
C ASP A 116 -5.28 18.97 16.12
N PHE A 117 -5.33 18.30 14.96
CA PHE A 117 -4.35 18.49 13.88
C PHE A 117 -4.91 19.25 12.68
N TYR A 118 -6.19 19.10 12.39
CA TYR A 118 -6.85 19.69 11.23
C TYR A 118 -8.07 20.51 11.63
N PRO A 119 -8.35 21.62 10.92
CA PRO A 119 -9.58 22.37 11.09
C PRO A 119 -10.82 21.51 10.87
N PHE A 120 -11.94 21.91 11.48
CA PHE A 120 -13.21 21.24 11.25
C PHE A 120 -13.71 21.43 9.83
N ASP A 121 -13.44 22.58 9.20
CA ASP A 121 -13.85 22.90 7.84
C ASP A 121 -12.74 22.52 6.85
N PRO A 122 -13.09 22.07 5.62
CA PRO A 122 -12.10 21.70 4.62
C PRO A 122 -11.23 22.89 4.21
N PRO A 123 -9.97 22.65 3.80
CA PRO A 123 -9.15 23.70 3.21
C PRO A 123 -9.77 24.21 1.89
N PRO A 124 -9.45 25.44 1.47
CA PRO A 124 -9.82 25.92 0.14
C PRO A 124 -9.19 25.07 -0.97
N ASP A 125 -9.89 24.94 -2.10
CA ASP A 125 -9.40 24.27 -3.31
C ASP A 125 -8.38 25.12 -4.10
N GLU A 126 -8.14 26.36 -3.66
CA GLU A 126 -7.20 27.28 -4.27
C GLU A 126 -5.80 27.14 -3.67
N LYS A 127 -4.78 27.31 -4.51
CA LYS A 127 -3.38 27.28 -4.10
C LYS A 127 -3.12 28.35 -3.03
N PRO A 128 -2.55 27.99 -1.87
CA PRO A 128 -2.21 28.97 -0.84
C PRO A 128 -1.24 30.04 -1.34
N GLU A 129 -1.49 31.30 -0.99
CA GLU A 129 -0.61 32.44 -1.34
C GLU A 129 0.80 32.29 -0.73
N GLN A 130 0.90 31.62 0.42
CA GLN A 130 2.14 31.33 1.10
C GLN A 130 2.27 29.83 1.35
N LEU A 131 3.12 29.16 0.58
CA LEU A 131 3.52 27.79 0.87
C LEU A 131 4.42 27.80 2.11
N VAL A 132 3.93 27.24 3.22
CA VAL A 132 4.72 27.08 4.45
C VAL A 132 5.78 26.00 4.17
N ASN A 133 6.95 26.44 3.69
CA ASN A 133 7.98 25.56 3.11
C ASN A 133 8.66 24.59 4.09
N ASN A 134 8.25 24.54 5.36
CA ASN A 134 8.97 23.76 6.37
C ASN A 134 8.44 22.31 6.48
N HIS A 135 8.57 21.55 5.39
CA HIS A 135 8.25 20.10 5.29
C HIS A 135 9.08 19.19 6.22
N GLN A 136 9.87 19.77 7.13
CA GLN A 136 10.74 19.08 8.08
C GLN A 136 10.20 19.13 9.52
N VAL A 137 9.16 19.93 9.80
CA VAL A 137 8.58 20.05 11.13
C VAL A 137 7.06 19.99 10.99
N LEU A 138 6.43 19.07 11.71
CA LEU A 138 4.96 18.98 11.79
C LEU A 138 4.41 20.08 12.70
N GLY A 139 3.11 20.37 12.61
CA GLY A 139 2.45 21.34 13.50
C GLY A 139 2.54 20.99 14.99
N SER A 140 2.74 19.71 15.31
CA SER A 140 3.05 19.22 16.67
C SER A 140 4.46 19.55 17.17
N GLY A 141 5.34 20.08 16.31
CA GLY A 141 6.76 20.33 16.61
C GLY A 141 7.68 19.13 16.38
N LEU A 142 7.15 17.96 15.97
CA LEU A 142 7.97 16.80 15.63
C LEU A 142 8.82 17.08 14.38
N LYS A 143 10.11 16.79 14.50
CA LYS A 143 11.06 16.93 13.39
C LYS A 143 11.07 15.66 12.53
N LEU A 144 11.06 15.84 11.22
CA LEU A 144 11.07 14.78 10.23
C LEU A 144 12.45 14.62 9.60
N CYS A 145 12.72 13.40 9.17
CA CYS A 145 13.91 13.04 8.43
C CYS A 145 13.96 13.82 7.12
N ARG A 146 15.04 14.58 6.92
CA ARG A 146 15.30 15.35 5.70
C ARG A 146 15.34 14.49 4.43
N LEU A 147 15.61 13.19 4.53
CA LEU A 147 15.60 12.31 3.36
C LEU A 147 14.21 11.72 3.11
N CYS A 148 13.65 10.99 4.08
CA CYS A 148 12.47 10.15 3.86
C CYS A 148 11.14 10.70 4.41
N GLY A 149 11.16 11.77 5.22
CA GLY A 149 9.94 12.30 5.86
C GLY A 149 9.42 11.51 7.06
N CYS A 150 10.06 10.41 7.47
CA CYS A 150 9.73 9.69 8.71
C CYS A 150 10.26 10.42 9.95
N LEU A 151 9.91 10.00 11.16
CA LEU A 151 10.34 10.66 12.40
C LEU A 151 11.87 10.81 12.49
N GLY A 152 12.34 12.06 12.61
CA GLY A 152 13.75 12.45 12.66
C GLY A 152 14.26 12.59 14.09
N GLN A 153 14.90 11.56 14.62
CA GLN A 153 15.38 11.54 16.02
C GLN A 153 16.84 11.98 16.17
N LYS A 154 17.62 11.98 15.08
CA LYS A 154 19.06 12.28 15.11
C LYS A 154 19.34 13.58 14.38
N ALA A 155 19.82 14.60 15.08
CA ALA A 155 20.25 15.84 14.46
C ALA A 155 21.65 15.70 13.84
N CYS A 156 21.93 16.43 12.76
CA CYS A 156 23.30 16.56 12.26
C CYS A 156 24.20 17.16 13.35
N SER A 157 25.33 16.51 13.63
CA SER A 157 26.26 16.93 14.69
C SER A 157 27.05 18.20 14.39
N GLN A 158 26.97 18.71 13.15
CA GLN A 158 27.69 19.91 12.73
C GLN A 158 26.77 21.14 12.71
N CYS A 159 25.63 21.09 12.00
CA CYS A 159 24.73 22.24 11.89
C CYS A 159 23.56 22.21 12.88
N HIS A 160 23.19 21.05 13.42
CA HIS A 160 21.99 20.83 14.24
C HIS A 160 20.64 21.29 13.64
N SER A 161 20.62 21.78 12.39
CA SER A 161 19.42 22.33 11.74
C SER A 161 18.55 21.26 11.08
N VAL A 162 19.14 20.14 10.68
CA VAL A 162 18.45 19.02 10.00
C VAL A 162 18.43 17.78 10.87
N THR A 163 17.40 16.97 10.71
CA THR A 163 17.27 15.69 11.42
C THR A 163 17.12 14.51 10.47
N TYR A 164 17.50 13.34 10.96
CA TYR A 164 17.46 12.07 10.25
C TYR A 164 16.83 11.00 11.14
N CYS A 165 16.14 10.05 10.52
CA CYS A 165 15.59 8.91 11.24
C CYS A 165 16.72 7.92 11.62
N CYS A 166 17.73 7.77 10.77
CA CYS A 166 18.82 6.81 10.98
C CYS A 166 20.16 7.32 10.39
N LYS A 167 21.24 6.58 10.67
CA LYS A 167 22.60 6.94 10.21
C LYS A 167 22.75 6.69 8.71
N GLU A 168 22.04 5.70 8.19
CA GLU A 168 22.00 5.30 6.78
C GLU A 168 21.48 6.47 5.94
N HIS A 169 20.33 7.04 6.31
CA HIS A 169 19.75 8.20 5.62
C HIS A 169 20.61 9.45 5.73
N GLN A 170 21.23 9.70 6.88
CA GLN A 170 22.21 10.79 7.01
C GLN A 170 23.38 10.60 6.04
N THR A 171 23.90 9.38 5.92
CA THR A 171 25.04 9.07 5.05
C THR A 171 24.70 9.24 3.57
N ILE A 172 23.50 8.80 3.17
CA ILE A 172 23.00 9.00 1.81
C ILE A 172 22.88 10.51 1.52
N ASP A 173 22.13 11.25 2.33
CA ASP A 173 21.91 12.69 2.12
C ASP A 173 23.22 13.49 2.19
N TRP A 174 24.17 13.09 3.05
CA TRP A 174 25.50 13.70 3.13
C TRP A 174 26.28 13.56 1.82
N LYS A 175 26.27 12.37 1.20
CA LYS A 175 26.99 12.12 -0.06
C LYS A 175 26.41 12.94 -1.22
N HIS A 176 25.09 13.11 -1.26
CA HIS A 176 24.42 13.77 -2.37
C HIS A 176 24.35 15.30 -2.20
N ARG A 177 23.94 15.80 -1.04
CA ARG A 177 23.44 17.19 -0.90
C ARG A 177 23.94 17.88 0.36
N HIS A 178 23.69 17.28 1.52
CA HIS A 178 23.84 17.95 2.81
C HIS A 178 25.28 18.39 3.10
N LYS A 179 26.31 17.68 2.61
CA LYS A 179 27.71 18.09 2.80
C LYS A 179 27.99 19.51 2.28
N LYS A 180 27.34 19.94 1.20
CA LYS A 180 27.50 21.29 0.62
C LYS A 180 26.67 22.34 1.37
N GLU A 181 25.52 21.94 1.91
CA GLU A 181 24.56 22.82 2.58
C GLU A 181 24.83 22.99 4.09
N CYS A 182 25.54 22.05 4.72
CA CYS A 182 25.71 22.00 6.18
C CYS A 182 26.38 23.26 6.75
N SER A 183 27.24 23.91 5.97
CA SER A 183 27.99 25.11 6.38
C SER A 183 27.49 26.42 5.76
N ASN A 184 26.55 26.37 4.82
CA ASN A 184 26.02 27.54 4.12
C ASN A 184 24.56 27.78 4.51
N GLU A 185 24.24 28.96 5.02
CA GLU A 185 22.85 29.40 5.14
C GLU A 185 22.30 29.68 3.73
N ALA A 186 21.36 28.83 3.31
CA ALA A 186 20.59 28.90 2.06
C ALA A 186 21.37 28.73 0.74
N SER A 187 21.19 27.57 0.12
CA SER A 187 21.17 27.44 -1.33
C SER A 187 19.80 26.91 -1.74
N GLU A 188 19.11 27.63 -2.64
CA GLU A 188 17.88 27.17 -3.28
C GLU A 188 18.10 25.76 -3.87
N SER A 189 17.28 24.81 -3.44
CA SER A 189 17.52 23.39 -3.70
C SER A 189 17.22 23.05 -5.15
N SER A 190 18.24 22.63 -5.89
CA SER A 190 18.08 21.97 -7.18
C SER A 190 17.39 20.60 -7.01
N GLU A 191 16.64 20.23 -8.04
CA GLU A 191 15.63 19.16 -8.22
C GLU A 191 16.05 17.70 -7.91
N GLU A 192 17.16 17.45 -7.20
CA GLU A 192 17.68 16.12 -6.93
C GLU A 192 17.23 15.58 -5.55
N LEU A 193 15.92 15.52 -5.28
CA LEU A 193 15.35 14.63 -4.24
C LEU A 193 15.40 13.14 -4.66
N SER A 194 15.98 12.87 -5.84
CA SER A 194 15.43 12.00 -6.87
C SER A 194 15.90 10.55 -6.90
N SER A 195 16.87 10.14 -6.05
CA SER A 195 17.36 8.76 -6.07
C SER A 195 16.74 7.87 -4.98
N PHE A 196 16.48 8.41 -3.78
CA PHE A 196 15.98 7.59 -2.68
C PHE A 196 14.45 7.47 -2.67
N LEU A 197 13.71 8.57 -2.78
CA LEU A 197 12.25 8.55 -2.81
C LEU A 197 11.73 8.03 -4.16
N PHE A 198 10.54 7.46 -4.17
CA PHE A 198 9.84 7.23 -5.43
C PHE A 198 9.28 8.56 -5.97
N PRO A 199 9.11 8.68 -7.30
CA PRO A 199 8.40 9.81 -7.89
C PRO A 199 7.03 10.02 -7.23
N GLU A 200 6.66 11.28 -7.03
CA GLU A 200 5.44 11.67 -6.32
C GLU A 200 4.29 11.87 -7.33
N TRP A 201 3.16 11.22 -7.07
CA TRP A 201 1.96 11.26 -7.92
C TRP A 201 0.70 11.31 -7.06
N GLU A 202 -0.36 11.93 -7.56
CA GLU A 202 -1.70 11.77 -7.00
C GLU A 202 -2.27 10.41 -7.40
N LEU A 203 -2.96 9.76 -6.47
CA LEU A 203 -3.72 8.53 -6.74
C LEU A 203 -5.20 8.88 -6.82
N VAL A 204 -5.68 9.12 -8.04
CA VAL A 204 -7.10 9.37 -8.32
C VAL A 204 -7.85 8.06 -8.49
N THR A 205 -9.16 8.08 -8.29
CA THR A 205 -9.96 6.87 -8.27
C THR A 205 -11.23 7.00 -9.10
N ASP A 206 -11.51 5.98 -9.93
CA ASP A 206 -12.73 5.89 -10.72
C ASP A 206 -13.45 4.54 -10.51
N PRO A 207 -14.80 4.51 -10.54
CA PRO A 207 -15.55 3.26 -10.52
C PRO A 207 -15.19 2.35 -11.70
N GLU A 208 -15.13 1.06 -11.41
CA GLU A 208 -14.87 0.06 -12.43
C GLU A 208 -16.10 -0.15 -13.33
N LYS A 209 -15.93 0.11 -14.63
CA LYS A 209 -16.97 -0.12 -15.63
C LYS A 209 -16.92 -1.58 -16.10
N LEU A 210 -17.87 -2.39 -15.65
CA LEU A 210 -18.07 -3.74 -16.18
C LEU A 210 -18.94 -3.67 -17.44
N LEU A 211 -18.51 -4.33 -18.52
CA LEU A 211 -19.35 -4.52 -19.70
C LEU A 211 -20.40 -5.58 -19.38
N ALA A 212 -21.66 -5.36 -19.79
CA ALA A 212 -22.83 -6.17 -19.46
C ALA A 212 -22.70 -7.70 -19.72
N LYS A 213 -21.75 -8.15 -20.55
CA LYS A 213 -21.46 -9.58 -20.77
C LYS A 213 -20.67 -10.25 -19.64
N ASP A 214 -19.96 -9.49 -18.81
CA ASP A 214 -19.17 -10.02 -17.70
C ASP A 214 -19.94 -10.03 -16.36
N GLU A 215 -21.09 -9.33 -16.26
CA GLU A 215 -21.98 -9.41 -15.09
C GLU A 215 -22.59 -10.81 -14.93
N GLU A 216 -23.02 -11.44 -16.04
CA GLU A 216 -23.55 -12.81 -16.05
C GLU A 216 -22.50 -13.86 -15.63
N LEU A 217 -21.22 -13.62 -15.93
CA LEU A 217 -20.11 -14.48 -15.52
C LEU A 217 -19.78 -14.35 -14.02
N HIS A 218 -20.02 -13.18 -13.41
CA HIS A 218 -19.74 -12.94 -12.00
C HIS A 218 -20.76 -13.62 -11.09
N GLU A 219 -22.03 -13.68 -11.50
CA GLU A 219 -23.08 -14.41 -10.77
C GLU A 219 -22.92 -15.94 -10.88
N ALA A 220 -22.51 -16.45 -12.05
CA ALA A 220 -22.34 -17.89 -12.27
C ALA A 220 -21.20 -18.51 -11.44
N HIS A 221 -20.08 -17.81 -11.25
CA HIS A 221 -18.94 -18.33 -10.49
C HIS A 221 -19.10 -18.30 -8.97
N SER A 222 -20.22 -17.78 -8.48
CA SER A 222 -20.51 -17.66 -7.05
C SER A 222 -21.16 -18.93 -6.45
N LEU A 223 -21.48 -19.93 -7.29
CA LEU A 223 -22.23 -21.15 -6.93
C LEU A 223 -21.52 -22.48 -7.20
N ASP A 224 -20.38 -22.53 -7.89
CA ASP A 224 -19.68 -23.79 -8.19
C ASP A 224 -18.57 -24.07 -7.18
N GLN A 225 -18.96 -24.42 -5.94
CA GLN A 225 -18.04 -25.04 -4.98
C GLN A 225 -18.73 -26.19 -4.24
N GLU A 226 -19.31 -27.13 -4.96
CA GLU A 226 -19.70 -28.44 -4.40
C GLU A 226 -20.01 -29.43 -5.53
N SER A 227 -19.01 -30.20 -5.96
CA SER A 227 -19.15 -31.60 -6.42
C SER A 227 -17.95 -32.02 -7.28
N MET A 228 -16.97 -32.70 -6.66
CA MET A 228 -16.42 -33.91 -7.29
C MET A 228 -15.75 -34.77 -6.23
N ALA A 229 -16.52 -35.73 -5.71
CA ALA A 229 -15.98 -36.93 -5.12
C ALA A 229 -15.81 -37.97 -6.24
N CYS A 230 -14.61 -38.56 -6.37
CA CYS A 230 -14.44 -39.95 -6.77
C CYS A 230 -13.02 -40.45 -6.47
N LEU A 231 -12.98 -41.67 -5.95
CA LEU A 231 -11.82 -42.48 -5.53
C LEU A 231 -11.07 -43.04 -6.76
N ASN A 232 -9.74 -43.21 -6.72
CA ASN A 232 -9.05 -44.50 -6.52
C ASN A 232 -7.51 -44.41 -6.60
N ASN A 233 -6.86 -45.45 -6.07
CA ASN A 233 -5.43 -45.62 -5.77
C ASN A 233 -4.44 -45.67 -6.97
N GLY A 234 -3.20 -45.20 -6.73
CA GLY A 234 -2.02 -45.47 -7.56
C GLY A 234 -0.84 -44.54 -7.22
N LEU A 235 0.04 -44.96 -6.31
CA LEU A 235 1.20 -44.19 -5.85
C LEU A 235 2.33 -44.31 -6.88
N GLU A 236 2.46 -43.31 -7.77
CA GLU A 236 3.71 -42.77 -8.37
C GLU A 236 3.47 -41.85 -9.60
N ASP A 237 2.25 -41.80 -10.17
CA ASP A 237 1.87 -40.86 -11.26
C ASP A 237 1.21 -39.54 -10.78
N SER A 238 0.96 -39.43 -9.47
CA SER A 238 0.19 -38.32 -8.87
C SER A 238 0.89 -36.96 -8.95
N GLU A 239 2.23 -36.92 -9.00
CA GLU A 239 2.98 -35.66 -9.00
C GLU A 239 2.96 -34.99 -10.38
N LEU A 240 3.24 -35.72 -11.47
CA LEU A 240 3.17 -35.17 -12.83
C LEU A 240 1.76 -34.73 -13.21
N GLU A 241 0.75 -35.51 -12.83
CA GLU A 241 -0.65 -35.15 -13.12
C GLU A 241 -1.09 -33.95 -12.28
N SER A 242 -0.66 -33.85 -11.01
CA SER A 242 -0.88 -32.65 -10.19
C SER A 242 -0.18 -31.40 -10.75
N MET A 243 1.05 -31.54 -11.27
CA MET A 243 1.80 -30.45 -11.89
C MET A 243 1.13 -29.98 -13.19
N ALA A 244 0.75 -30.90 -14.07
CA ALA A 244 0.06 -30.58 -15.31
C ALA A 244 -1.33 -29.93 -15.07
N LEU A 245 -2.10 -30.45 -14.11
CA LEU A 245 -3.37 -29.84 -13.72
C LEU A 245 -3.17 -28.44 -13.13
N HIS A 246 -2.16 -28.27 -12.28
CA HIS A 246 -1.83 -27.02 -11.64
C HIS A 246 -1.40 -25.94 -12.66
N GLU A 247 -0.57 -26.28 -13.64
CA GLU A 247 -0.20 -25.39 -14.76
C GLU A 247 -1.42 -24.94 -15.58
N THR A 248 -2.39 -25.84 -15.83
CA THR A 248 -3.62 -25.46 -16.55
C THR A 248 -4.53 -24.54 -15.74
N GLN A 249 -4.57 -24.70 -14.41
CA GLN A 249 -5.38 -23.87 -13.54
C GLN A 249 -4.75 -22.49 -13.33
N ASP A 250 -3.43 -22.43 -13.15
CA ASP A 250 -2.68 -21.18 -13.06
C ASP A 250 -2.82 -20.34 -14.33
N SER A 251 -2.70 -20.98 -15.50
CA SER A 251 -2.93 -20.34 -16.80
C SER A 251 -4.34 -19.76 -16.92
N LYS A 252 -5.37 -20.45 -16.41
CA LYS A 252 -6.75 -19.93 -16.37
C LYS A 252 -6.89 -18.71 -15.45
N VAL A 253 -6.28 -18.73 -14.26
CA VAL A 253 -6.32 -17.60 -13.32
C VAL A 253 -5.62 -16.39 -13.94
N PHE A 254 -4.44 -16.58 -14.53
CA PHE A 254 -3.70 -15.51 -15.19
C PHE A 254 -4.44 -14.95 -16.43
N GLN A 255 -5.09 -15.81 -17.23
CA GLN A 255 -5.94 -15.36 -18.32
C GLN A 255 -7.13 -14.53 -17.84
N LYS A 256 -7.78 -14.93 -16.73
CA LYS A 256 -8.84 -14.14 -16.09
C LYS A 256 -8.31 -12.80 -15.62
N PHE A 257 -7.15 -12.77 -14.96
CA PHE A 257 -6.46 -11.55 -14.54
C PHE A 257 -6.23 -10.61 -15.73
N LYS A 258 -5.61 -11.11 -16.81
CA LYS A 258 -5.33 -10.33 -18.02
C LYS A 258 -6.61 -9.81 -18.68
N LYS A 259 -7.64 -10.66 -18.82
CA LYS A 259 -8.93 -10.24 -19.40
C LYS A 259 -9.56 -9.14 -18.57
N ARG A 260 -9.52 -9.25 -17.23
CA ARG A 260 -10.10 -8.28 -16.31
C ARG A 260 -9.42 -6.91 -16.38
N ILE A 261 -8.10 -6.89 -16.54
CA ILE A 261 -7.29 -5.67 -16.59
C ILE A 261 -7.23 -5.08 -17.99
N ALA A 262 -7.49 -5.85 -19.04
CA ALA A 262 -7.44 -5.40 -20.42
C ALA A 262 -8.31 -4.16 -20.71
N ASN A 263 -9.40 -3.96 -19.95
CA ASN A 263 -10.24 -2.78 -20.08
C ASN A 263 -9.54 -1.51 -19.58
N GLU A 264 -8.80 -1.62 -18.47
CA GLU A 264 -8.10 -0.49 -17.83
C GLU A 264 -6.66 -0.90 -17.47
N PRO A 265 -5.76 -1.04 -18.46
CA PRO A 265 -4.43 -1.61 -18.24
C PRO A 265 -3.47 -0.69 -17.47
N GLN A 266 -3.85 0.57 -17.25
CA GLN A 266 -3.08 1.56 -16.49
C GLN A 266 -3.43 1.59 -15.00
N GLN A 267 -4.41 0.79 -14.55
CA GLN A 267 -4.82 0.75 -13.15
C GLN A 267 -3.64 0.32 -12.26
N VAL A 268 -3.32 1.12 -11.24
CA VAL A 268 -2.23 0.85 -10.28
C VAL A 268 -2.75 0.33 -8.94
N LEU A 269 -4.06 0.47 -8.69
CA LEU A 269 -4.72 0.07 -7.46
C LEU A 269 -6.14 -0.40 -7.75
N ARG A 270 -6.64 -1.37 -6.97
CA ARG A 270 -8.07 -1.74 -6.96
C ARG A 270 -8.54 -1.74 -5.51
N TYR A 271 -9.52 -0.91 -5.21
CA TYR A 271 -10.11 -0.77 -3.88
C TYR A 271 -11.46 -1.49 -3.84
N CYS A 272 -11.63 -2.39 -2.88
CA CYS A 272 -12.88 -3.12 -2.66
C CYS A 272 -12.89 -3.67 -1.22
N LYS A 273 -13.39 -2.89 -0.27
CA LYS A 273 -13.43 -3.27 1.15
C LYS A 273 -14.33 -4.49 1.37
N VAL A 274 -13.78 -5.50 2.05
CA VAL A 274 -14.40 -6.84 2.25
C VAL A 274 -14.60 -7.58 0.92
N GLY A 275 -13.96 -7.17 -0.17
CA GLY A 275 -13.99 -7.88 -1.45
C GLY A 275 -13.04 -9.07 -1.52
N SER A 276 -12.81 -9.57 -2.73
CA SER A 276 -11.78 -10.56 -3.03
C SER A 276 -10.70 -9.94 -3.92
N PRO A 277 -9.41 -10.17 -3.64
CA PRO A 277 -8.36 -9.72 -4.53
C PRO A 277 -8.43 -10.43 -5.90
N LEU A 278 -8.04 -9.71 -6.95
CA LEU A 278 -7.76 -10.25 -8.27
C LEU A 278 -6.32 -10.77 -8.28
N TRP A 279 -6.17 -12.09 -8.20
CA TRP A 279 -4.89 -12.79 -8.14
C TRP A 279 -4.29 -13.04 -9.52
N VAL A 280 -2.95 -13.05 -9.61
CA VAL A 280 -2.20 -13.38 -10.83
C VAL A 280 -1.99 -14.88 -11.00
N SER A 281 -2.01 -15.63 -9.90
CA SER A 281 -1.72 -17.06 -9.85
C SER A 281 -2.74 -17.80 -8.98
N ALA A 282 -2.94 -19.09 -9.25
CA ALA A 282 -3.69 -19.99 -8.37
C ALA A 282 -2.89 -20.36 -7.10
N GLU A 283 -1.57 -20.21 -7.13
CA GLU A 283 -0.67 -20.47 -5.99
C GLU A 283 -0.69 -19.33 -5.00
N HIS A 284 -0.38 -19.63 -3.73
CA HIS A 284 -0.13 -18.60 -2.72
C HIS A 284 -1.28 -17.60 -2.57
N VAL A 285 -2.52 -18.07 -2.74
CA VAL A 285 -3.73 -17.36 -2.34
C VAL A 285 -3.93 -17.61 -0.84
N PRO A 286 -4.07 -16.56 -0.01
CA PRO A 286 -4.17 -16.71 1.44
C PRO A 286 -5.50 -17.37 1.82
N ARG A 287 -5.44 -18.32 2.77
CA ARG A 287 -6.61 -18.82 3.50
C ARG A 287 -6.85 -17.89 4.70
N GLU A 288 -8.03 -18.02 5.32
CA GLU A 288 -8.35 -17.19 6.50
C GLU A 288 -7.33 -17.31 7.64
N GLU A 289 -6.76 -18.49 7.83
CA GLU A 289 -5.74 -18.77 8.87
C GLU A 289 -4.36 -18.18 8.56
N ASP A 290 -4.07 -17.87 7.29
CA ASP A 290 -2.79 -17.29 6.88
C ASP A 290 -2.76 -15.77 7.14
N VAL A 291 -3.92 -15.16 7.37
CA VAL A 291 -4.07 -13.74 7.71
C VAL A 291 -4.19 -13.60 9.24
N PRO A 292 -3.18 -13.02 9.92
CA PRO A 292 -3.22 -12.90 11.37
C PRO A 292 -4.31 -11.92 11.83
N GLU A 293 -4.88 -12.20 13.00
CA GLU A 293 -5.82 -11.30 13.67
C GLU A 293 -5.16 -9.97 14.05
N CYS A 294 -5.99 -8.93 14.12
CA CYS A 294 -5.58 -7.63 14.64
C CYS A 294 -5.22 -7.76 16.13
N PRO A 295 -4.27 -6.96 16.68
CA PRO A 295 -3.96 -6.98 18.11
C PRO A 295 -5.15 -6.75 19.07
N CYS A 296 -6.27 -6.21 18.58
CA CYS A 296 -7.52 -6.08 19.35
C CYS A 296 -8.36 -7.35 19.42
N GLY A 297 -8.00 -8.42 18.69
CA GLY A 297 -8.74 -9.68 18.58
C GLY A 297 -9.69 -9.77 17.37
N ALA A 298 -9.89 -8.68 16.63
CA ALA A 298 -10.73 -8.72 15.42
C ALA A 298 -9.99 -9.36 14.23
N LYS A 299 -10.72 -10.05 13.35
CA LYS A 299 -10.19 -10.51 12.07
C LYS A 299 -9.73 -9.32 11.21
N ARG A 300 -8.77 -9.57 10.31
CA ARG A 300 -8.43 -8.62 9.25
C ARG A 300 -9.13 -9.02 7.96
N LEU A 301 -9.72 -8.03 7.28
CA LEU A 301 -10.46 -8.22 6.03
C LEU A 301 -9.71 -7.54 4.89
N PHE A 302 -9.83 -8.09 3.69
CA PHE A 302 -9.28 -7.45 2.49
C PHE A 302 -9.85 -6.03 2.32
N GLU A 303 -9.00 -5.08 1.95
CA GLU A 303 -9.42 -3.70 1.72
C GLU A 303 -9.09 -3.20 0.31
N PHE A 304 -7.84 -3.33 -0.11
CA PHE A 304 -7.42 -2.94 -1.45
C PHE A 304 -6.20 -3.74 -1.89
N GLN A 305 -5.95 -3.76 -3.18
CA GLN A 305 -4.75 -4.34 -3.77
C GLN A 305 -3.97 -3.32 -4.60
N ILE A 306 -2.66 -3.44 -4.55
CA ILE A 306 -1.71 -2.71 -5.39
C ILE A 306 -1.39 -3.61 -6.58
N MET A 307 -1.51 -3.03 -7.77
CA MET A 307 -1.35 -3.70 -9.05
C MET A 307 0.12 -3.67 -9.49
N PRO A 308 0.56 -4.64 -10.32
CA PRO A 308 1.95 -4.70 -10.82
C PRO A 308 2.29 -3.51 -11.72
N GLN A 309 1.29 -2.93 -12.38
CA GLN A 309 1.40 -1.71 -13.20
C GLN A 309 2.09 -0.56 -12.48
N LEU A 310 1.95 -0.48 -11.15
CA LEU A 310 2.58 0.58 -10.37
C LEU A 310 4.11 0.59 -10.52
N LEU A 311 4.73 -0.58 -10.70
CA LEU A 311 6.18 -0.73 -10.82
C LEU A 311 6.77 0.15 -11.93
N ASN A 312 6.05 0.31 -13.04
CA ASN A 312 6.45 1.12 -14.20
C ASN A 312 6.64 2.60 -13.85
N HIS A 313 6.03 3.08 -12.76
CA HIS A 313 6.06 4.48 -12.35
C HIS A 313 7.08 4.76 -11.23
N LEU A 314 7.65 3.71 -10.62
CA LEU A 314 8.58 3.84 -9.49
C LEU A 314 10.02 4.18 -9.91
N LYS A 315 10.33 4.08 -11.21
CA LYS A 315 11.67 4.35 -11.80
C LYS A 315 12.79 3.58 -11.09
N VAL A 316 12.59 2.28 -10.86
CA VAL A 316 13.53 1.40 -10.13
C VAL A 316 14.38 0.54 -11.07
N ASP A 317 14.50 0.94 -12.34
CA ASP A 317 15.20 0.17 -13.36
C ASP A 317 16.72 0.24 -13.15
N THR A 318 17.24 -0.68 -12.34
CA THR A 318 18.65 -1.06 -12.35
C THR A 318 18.78 -2.45 -12.95
N THR A 319 19.69 -2.58 -13.92
CA THR A 319 19.86 -3.73 -14.83
C THR A 319 20.08 -5.08 -14.13
N ASP A 320 20.46 -5.08 -12.84
CA ASP A 320 20.96 -6.28 -12.16
C ASP A 320 20.00 -6.86 -11.10
N ALA A 321 18.94 -6.13 -10.71
CA ALA A 321 17.79 -6.63 -9.94
C ALA A 321 16.78 -5.49 -9.68
N SER A 322 15.50 -5.73 -9.96
CA SER A 322 14.41 -4.76 -9.75
C SER A 322 13.51 -5.17 -8.58
N ILE A 323 12.74 -4.20 -8.09
CA ILE A 323 11.61 -4.44 -7.19
C ILE A 323 10.49 -5.06 -8.04
N ASP A 324 9.89 -6.17 -7.58
CA ASP A 324 8.85 -6.86 -8.34
C ASP A 324 7.77 -7.49 -7.45
N TRP A 325 6.54 -7.53 -7.98
CA TRP A 325 5.37 -8.22 -7.43
C TRP A 325 4.32 -8.44 -8.52
N GLY A 326 3.53 -9.51 -8.40
CA GLY A 326 2.36 -9.74 -9.23
C GLY A 326 1.10 -9.08 -8.68
N THR A 327 0.84 -9.19 -7.37
CA THR A 327 -0.25 -8.48 -6.69
C THR A 327 0.08 -8.34 -5.21
N VAL A 328 -0.19 -7.18 -4.63
CA VAL A 328 -0.03 -6.93 -3.20
C VAL A 328 -1.38 -6.59 -2.59
N ALA A 329 -1.93 -7.47 -1.76
CA ALA A 329 -3.22 -7.30 -1.11
C ALA A 329 -3.07 -6.81 0.33
N ILE A 330 -3.83 -5.77 0.69
CA ILE A 330 -3.83 -5.18 2.03
C ILE A 330 -5.05 -5.66 2.80
N TYR A 331 -4.82 -6.11 4.03
CA TYR A 331 -5.83 -6.59 4.97
C TYR A 331 -5.81 -5.74 6.22
N THR A 332 -6.97 -5.24 6.64
CA THR A 332 -7.09 -4.32 7.78
C THR A 332 -8.13 -4.78 8.77
N CYS A 333 -8.01 -4.30 10.01
CA CYS A 333 -8.94 -4.62 11.09
C CYS A 333 -10.42 -4.40 10.70
N ALA A 334 -11.24 -5.45 10.80
CA ALA A 334 -12.68 -5.40 10.51
C ALA A 334 -13.41 -4.31 11.29
N ASP A 335 -13.06 -4.16 12.57
CA ASP A 335 -13.70 -3.20 13.49
C ASP A 335 -13.09 -1.80 13.40
N SER A 336 -12.07 -1.61 12.56
CA SER A 336 -11.23 -0.40 12.57
C SER A 336 -10.93 0.04 14.00
N CYS A 337 -10.30 -0.88 14.76
CA CYS A 337 -10.09 -0.73 16.20
C CYS A 337 -9.43 0.60 16.54
N ASP A 338 -9.83 1.16 17.68
CA ASP A 338 -9.34 2.43 18.17
C ASP A 338 -8.00 2.22 18.89
N GLN A 339 -6.98 2.95 18.45
CA GLN A 339 -5.67 3.03 19.08
C GLN A 339 -5.27 4.49 19.33
N GLY A 340 -6.26 5.39 19.39
CA GLY A 340 -6.07 6.83 19.44
C GLY A 340 -5.38 7.35 18.18
N THR A 341 -4.33 8.14 18.39
CA THR A 341 -3.53 8.80 17.34
C THR A 341 -2.40 7.94 16.78
N LYS A 342 -2.26 6.69 17.25
CA LYS A 342 -1.18 5.79 16.85
C LYS A 342 -1.41 5.17 15.48
N TYR A 343 -0.31 4.88 14.80
CA TYR A 343 -0.29 4.13 13.56
C TYR A 343 -0.32 2.63 13.86
N SER A 344 -1.44 1.99 13.57
CA SER A 344 -1.67 0.57 13.83
C SER A 344 -1.11 -0.28 12.69
N ALA A 345 -0.28 -1.27 13.00
CA ALA A 345 0.23 -2.19 11.99
C ALA A 345 -0.89 -3.08 11.42
N GLU A 346 -1.04 -3.06 10.10
CA GLU A 346 -1.97 -3.92 9.38
C GLU A 346 -1.22 -5.04 8.65
N PHE A 347 -1.93 -5.85 7.87
CA PHE A 347 -1.33 -6.99 7.19
C PHE A 347 -1.29 -6.80 5.67
N ILE A 348 -0.23 -7.33 5.07
CA ILE A 348 0.04 -7.24 3.64
C ILE A 348 0.37 -8.64 3.14
N TRP A 349 -0.23 -9.03 2.02
CA TRP A 349 0.04 -10.28 1.33
C TRP A 349 0.63 -9.98 -0.03
N LYS A 350 1.73 -10.64 -0.40
CA LYS A 350 2.38 -10.46 -1.69
C LYS A 350 2.32 -11.77 -2.48
N GLN A 351 1.80 -11.70 -3.69
CA GLN A 351 1.85 -12.77 -4.68
C GLN A 351 2.72 -12.34 -5.84
N ASP A 352 3.61 -13.22 -6.30
CA ASP A 352 4.40 -13.04 -7.52
C ASP A 352 3.80 -13.78 -8.70
N PHE A 353 4.20 -13.41 -9.93
CA PHE A 353 3.90 -14.22 -11.10
C PHE A 353 4.53 -15.62 -10.98
N SER A 354 3.90 -16.62 -11.58
CA SER A 354 4.51 -17.96 -11.68
C SER A 354 5.74 -17.91 -12.59
N GLY A 355 6.68 -18.85 -12.39
CA GLY A 355 8.01 -18.81 -13.00
C GLY A 355 8.03 -18.76 -14.53
N ASP A 356 6.98 -19.22 -15.20
CA ASP A 356 6.85 -19.21 -16.67
C ASP A 356 6.16 -17.95 -17.22
N GLN A 357 5.74 -17.03 -16.34
CA GLN A 357 4.91 -15.87 -16.68
C GLN A 357 5.58 -14.52 -16.38
N ALA A 358 6.81 -14.54 -15.85
CA ALA A 358 7.67 -13.36 -15.78
C ALA A 358 8.25 -13.09 -17.17
N VAL A 359 7.62 -12.20 -17.93
CA VAL A 359 8.13 -11.66 -19.20
C VAL A 359 8.33 -10.17 -19.06
#